data_AF-A0A2V9V7Z2-F1
#
_entry.id   AF-A0A2V9V7Z2-F1
#
_cell.length_a   1.000
_cell.length_b   1.000
_cell.length_c   1.000
_cell.angle_alpha   90.00
_cell.angle_beta   90.00
_cell.angle_gamma   90.00
#
_symmetry.space_group_name_H-M   'P 1'
#
loop_
_entity.id
_entity.type
_entity.pdbx_description
1 polymer ?
#
loop_
_entity_poly.entity_id
_entity_poly.type
_entity_poly.pdbx_seq_one_letter_code
_entity_poly.pdbx_strand_id
1 'polypeptide(L)'
;MAGIILKGVRAAAKVAKNPIADLAAYPILTEEVGYPPSPLATPGTSGSGGGGSTGGLGQIVNKAVGEVLGWKLKAGDTKGFLGALNQSFTLTEVEGHVESKWAPRTYAIQTDLAGGITGAQASVYARGKEALDQSMPLLDGLYTLDPEADTEDVVALKAVVKSQFTELVNELAFLSGPRIARVNQYFSLLLIDANSTAKFPPALGAPPLVVDPDQLGGTLGNLRDVLGLNFTDQDFVNSVGDEQNLSNFRILADYVTSLAQSWINNVPFFGLDAPKPFFGTQLVLLSRQLSVVAESVDEVRFTLDSVFIGPAERQSTKLTYPFVPELKAIFLEDLLSWIHNFAAEEGPRLITDGGKFGVQNTFTPVVRQLLSFIVNLPSSPSVANPLPAGFFAPRVRLSLDDLVDQLQSLITLAAPIKHEITSEPDFGLPFGVEAVVPIFLSDLPQGSTSSSIPVHVRGDGFQAPTTPATVAFVGPGAPTVAGVFFRSDTLLIVRLKTQTFPLPLLNFGTWDVVVTNADGQQVTLKAGFTVGP
;
A
#
# COMPACT_ATOMS: atom_id res chain seq x y z
N MET A 1 -1.33 7.10 33.98
CA MET A 1 -1.74 8.49 33.67
C MET A 1 -0.66 9.45 34.15
N ALA A 2 0.14 9.96 33.22
CA ALA A 2 0.90 11.20 33.37
C ALA A 2 1.09 11.72 31.94
N GLY A 3 0.32 12.75 31.59
CA GLY A 3 0.22 13.25 30.22
C GLY A 3 1.47 13.96 29.79
N ILE A 4 2.07 13.50 28.69
CA ILE A 4 3.02 14.27 27.90
C ILE A 4 2.19 15.38 27.23
N ILE A 5 2.32 16.59 27.75
CA ILE A 5 1.69 17.78 27.17
C ILE A 5 2.43 18.09 25.86
N LEU A 6 1.86 17.66 24.74
CA LEU A 6 2.12 18.20 23.40
C LEU A 6 1.65 19.66 23.39
N LYS A 7 2.52 20.58 23.84
CA LYS A 7 2.31 22.01 23.69
C LYS A 7 2.46 22.38 22.21
N GLY A 8 1.32 22.62 21.57
CA GLY A 8 1.18 23.57 20.49
C GLY A 8 1.61 23.07 19.12
N VAL A 9 0.64 22.56 18.38
CA VAL A 9 0.58 22.69 16.92
C VAL A 9 0.79 24.17 16.58
N ARG A 10 2.01 24.55 16.19
CA ARG A 10 2.22 25.81 15.48
C ARG A 10 1.58 25.65 14.11
N ALA A 11 0.36 26.15 13.98
CA ALA A 11 -0.09 26.70 12.71
C ALA A 11 0.87 27.85 12.37
N ALA A 12 1.99 27.54 11.73
CA ALA A 12 2.88 28.53 11.17
C ALA A 12 2.21 29.04 9.91
N ALA A 13 1.52 30.19 10.04
CA ALA A 13 1.32 31.09 8.93
C ALA A 13 2.64 31.17 8.14
N LYS A 14 2.58 30.92 6.83
CA LYS A 14 3.67 31.23 5.90
C LYS A 14 4.00 32.72 6.06
N VAL A 15 4.96 33.01 6.94
CA VAL A 15 5.58 34.32 7.06
C VAL A 15 6.22 34.59 5.70
N ALA A 16 5.88 35.73 5.10
CA ALA A 16 6.44 36.15 3.83
C ALA A 16 7.98 36.05 3.89
N LYS A 17 8.53 35.14 3.09
CA LYS A 17 9.98 34.96 2.94
C LYS A 17 10.59 36.29 2.53
N ASN A 18 11.63 36.73 3.26
CA ASN A 18 12.41 37.89 2.87
C ASN A 18 13.23 37.52 1.61
N PRO A 19 12.92 38.04 0.42
CA PRO A 19 13.51 37.57 -0.84
C PRO A 19 15.03 37.76 -0.91
N ILE A 20 15.58 38.70 -0.15
CA ILE A 20 17.03 38.94 -0.05
C ILE A 20 17.71 37.86 0.81
N ALA A 21 17.06 37.39 1.87
CA ALA A 21 17.56 36.26 2.67
C ALA A 21 17.47 34.93 1.91
N ASP A 22 16.47 34.79 1.03
CA ASP A 22 16.31 33.65 0.12
C ASP A 22 17.44 33.63 -0.95
N LEU A 23 17.80 34.78 -1.52
CA LEU A 23 18.91 34.90 -2.49
C LEU A 23 20.30 34.52 -1.92
N ALA A 24 20.53 34.77 -0.63
CA ALA A 24 21.77 34.38 0.07
C ALA A 24 21.74 32.95 0.62
N ALA A 25 20.59 32.27 0.53
CA ALA A 25 20.41 30.90 0.98
C ALA A 25 20.76 29.85 -0.10
N TYR A 26 20.71 30.22 -1.37
CA TYR A 26 21.13 29.34 -2.47
C TYR A 26 22.63 29.50 -2.74
N PRO A 27 23.39 28.41 -2.89
CA PRO A 27 24.82 28.48 -3.20
C PRO A 27 25.03 29.15 -4.55
N ILE A 28 25.88 30.18 -4.59
CA ILE A 28 26.43 30.70 -5.85
C ILE A 28 27.52 29.71 -6.27
N LEU A 29 27.18 28.83 -7.20
CA LEU A 29 28.09 27.87 -7.83
C LEU A 29 29.12 28.65 -8.67
N THR A 30 30.38 28.67 -8.27
CA THR A 30 31.51 29.05 -9.14
C THR A 30 32.36 27.85 -9.57
N GLU A 31 31.87 26.63 -9.33
CA GLU A 31 32.50 25.39 -9.78
C GLU A 31 31.40 24.49 -10.37
N GLU A 32 31.64 23.94 -11.56
CA GLU A 32 30.78 22.92 -12.17
C GLU A 32 30.75 21.71 -11.23
N VAL A 33 29.73 21.65 -10.38
CA VAL A 33 29.37 20.41 -9.69
C VAL A 33 28.72 19.53 -10.74
N GLY A 34 29.54 18.71 -11.40
CA GLY A 34 29.05 17.61 -12.21
C GLY A 34 28.27 16.68 -11.30
N TYR A 35 26.94 16.68 -11.44
CA TYR A 35 26.11 15.62 -10.85
C TYR A 35 26.66 14.28 -11.33
N PRO A 36 27.17 13.40 -10.46
CA PRO A 36 27.32 12.01 -10.84
C PRO A 36 25.90 11.52 -11.18
N PRO A 37 25.67 10.89 -12.35
CA PRO A 37 24.41 10.21 -12.58
C PRO A 37 24.20 9.21 -11.43
N SER A 38 22.94 9.06 -10.99
CA SER A 38 22.47 8.01 -10.08
C SER A 38 23.23 6.70 -10.32
N PRO A 39 23.48 5.84 -9.31
CA PRO A 39 24.44 4.75 -9.39
C PRO A 39 24.13 3.80 -10.55
N LEU A 40 24.72 4.11 -11.70
CA LEU A 40 25.02 3.19 -12.76
C LEU A 40 26.30 2.49 -12.32
N ALA A 41 26.27 1.17 -12.51
CA ALA A 41 27.30 0.23 -12.15
C ALA A 41 28.73 0.78 -12.34
N THR A 42 29.56 0.47 -11.35
CA THR A 42 31.02 0.62 -11.31
C THR A 42 31.69 0.45 -12.69
N PRO A 43 32.52 1.40 -13.15
CA PRO A 43 33.26 1.26 -14.39
C PRO A 43 34.53 0.42 -14.17
N GLY A 44 34.54 -0.77 -14.78
CA GLY A 44 35.75 -1.53 -15.07
C GLY A 44 36.40 -1.02 -16.37
N THR A 45 37.71 -0.90 -16.32
CA THR A 45 38.61 -0.13 -17.20
C THR A 45 38.67 -0.58 -18.67
N SER A 46 38.55 0.41 -19.57
CA SER A 46 39.18 0.57 -20.92
C SER A 46 39.19 -0.58 -21.95
N GLY A 47 38.50 -0.33 -23.07
CA GLY A 47 38.73 -0.94 -24.38
C GLY A 47 37.94 -0.23 -25.48
N SER A 48 38.65 0.48 -26.35
CA SER A 48 38.17 1.28 -27.50
C SER A 48 37.37 0.50 -28.55
N GLY A 49 36.31 1.12 -29.12
CA GLY A 49 35.90 0.90 -30.52
C GLY A 49 34.42 0.62 -30.80
N GLY A 50 33.70 1.61 -31.35
CA GLY A 50 32.73 1.46 -32.46
C GLY A 50 31.39 0.73 -32.26
N GLY A 51 30.30 1.51 -32.26
CA GLY A 51 29.01 1.24 -32.94
C GLY A 51 28.28 -0.09 -32.73
N GLY A 52 27.07 -0.03 -32.14
CA GLY A 52 26.05 -1.07 -32.30
C GLY A 52 25.14 -1.26 -31.09
N SER A 53 23.85 -0.99 -31.27
CA SER A 53 22.78 -1.21 -30.29
C SER A 53 22.69 -2.68 -29.85
N THR A 54 23.00 -2.99 -28.59
CA THR A 54 22.83 -4.33 -27.99
C THR A 54 22.12 -4.31 -26.62
N GLY A 55 21.37 -3.25 -26.31
CA GLY A 55 20.60 -3.14 -25.06
C GLY A 55 19.35 -4.03 -24.93
N GLY A 56 18.94 -4.75 -25.99
CA GLY A 56 17.67 -5.50 -26.01
C GLY A 56 17.72 -6.89 -25.37
N LEU A 57 18.73 -7.70 -25.68
CA LEU A 57 18.74 -9.11 -25.28
C LEU A 57 18.93 -9.32 -23.78
N GLY A 58 19.79 -8.53 -23.13
CA GLY A 58 20.01 -8.63 -21.68
C GLY A 58 18.76 -8.27 -20.88
N GLN A 59 17.97 -7.29 -21.34
CA GLN A 59 16.71 -6.92 -20.69
C GLN A 59 15.62 -7.97 -20.93
N ILE A 60 15.55 -8.54 -22.14
CA ILE A 60 14.62 -9.62 -22.48
C ILE A 60 14.92 -10.88 -21.65
N VAL A 61 16.19 -11.27 -21.53
CA VAL A 61 16.61 -12.41 -20.71
C VAL A 61 16.30 -12.17 -19.23
N ASN A 62 16.58 -10.98 -18.69
CA ASN A 62 16.26 -10.66 -17.30
C ASN A 62 14.75 -10.70 -17.01
N LYS A 63 13.92 -10.25 -17.97
CA LYS A 63 12.46 -10.32 -17.87
C LYS A 63 11.98 -11.78 -17.89
N ALA A 64 12.43 -12.57 -18.86
CA ALA A 64 12.05 -13.98 -19.00
C ALA A 64 12.46 -14.81 -17.77
N VAL A 65 13.66 -14.59 -17.24
CA VAL A 65 14.11 -15.30 -16.03
C VAL A 65 13.33 -14.87 -14.79
N GLY A 66 12.97 -13.58 -14.68
CA GLY A 66 12.08 -13.09 -13.64
C GLY A 66 10.69 -13.71 -13.69
N GLU A 67 10.13 -13.88 -14.88
CA GLU A 67 8.82 -14.51 -15.09
C GLU A 67 8.81 -16.01 -14.77
N VAL A 68 9.88 -16.74 -15.15
CA VAL A 68 9.96 -18.20 -14.94
C VAL A 68 10.33 -18.57 -13.50
N LEU A 69 11.24 -17.83 -12.88
CA LEU A 69 11.75 -18.14 -11.54
C LEU A 69 11.02 -17.38 -10.42
N GLY A 70 10.26 -16.33 -10.75
CA GLY A 70 9.70 -15.41 -9.76
C GLY A 70 10.79 -14.74 -8.92
N TRP A 71 11.98 -14.53 -9.51
CA TRP A 71 13.19 -14.09 -8.82
C TRP A 71 14.00 -13.13 -9.68
N LYS A 72 14.51 -12.05 -9.07
CA LYS A 72 15.32 -11.03 -9.77
C LYS A 72 16.80 -11.42 -9.77
N LEU A 73 17.43 -11.43 -10.94
CA LEU A 73 18.88 -11.58 -11.06
C LEU A 73 19.61 -10.46 -10.33
N LYS A 74 20.39 -10.82 -9.31
CA LYS A 74 21.40 -9.94 -8.70
C LYS A 74 22.78 -10.37 -9.19
N ALA A 75 23.59 -9.42 -9.64
CA ALA A 75 24.96 -9.68 -10.04
C ALA A 75 25.74 -10.26 -8.84
N GLY A 76 26.28 -11.48 -8.98
CA GLY A 76 27.04 -12.16 -7.94
C GLY A 76 26.24 -13.08 -6.99
N ASP A 77 24.90 -13.14 -7.08
CA ASP A 77 24.06 -14.01 -6.23
C ASP A 77 23.80 -15.39 -6.84
N THR A 78 24.87 -16.19 -6.97
CA THR A 78 24.79 -17.54 -7.55
C THR A 78 23.99 -18.52 -6.68
N LYS A 79 23.99 -18.32 -5.36
CA LYS A 79 23.23 -19.14 -4.41
C LYS A 79 21.73 -18.85 -4.48
N GLY A 80 21.34 -17.57 -4.56
CA GLY A 80 19.94 -17.17 -4.74
C GLY A 80 19.37 -17.67 -6.06
N PHE A 81 20.15 -17.63 -7.14
CA PHE A 81 19.75 -18.19 -8.43
C PHE A 81 19.51 -19.71 -8.39
N LEU A 82 20.46 -20.47 -7.81
CA LEU A 82 20.33 -21.92 -7.64
C LEU A 82 19.13 -22.29 -6.75
N GLY A 83 18.90 -21.53 -5.68
CA GLY A 83 17.74 -21.71 -4.81
C GLY A 83 16.42 -21.46 -5.54
N ALA A 84 16.36 -20.42 -6.37
CA ALA A 84 15.17 -20.14 -7.18
C ALA A 84 14.90 -21.24 -8.21
N LEU A 85 15.96 -21.75 -8.86
CA LEU A 85 15.85 -22.79 -9.89
C LEU A 85 15.38 -24.13 -9.32
N ASN A 86 15.96 -24.57 -8.20
CA ASN A 86 15.55 -25.80 -7.51
C ASN A 86 14.15 -25.74 -6.90
N GLN A 87 13.61 -24.53 -6.69
CA GLN A 87 12.26 -24.33 -6.17
C GLN A 87 11.20 -24.20 -7.28
N SER A 88 11.57 -23.69 -8.46
CA SER A 88 10.67 -23.53 -9.60
C SER A 88 10.59 -24.75 -10.51
N PHE A 89 11.57 -25.66 -10.43
CA PHE A 89 11.62 -26.88 -11.25
C PHE A 89 11.76 -28.12 -10.37
N THR A 90 10.84 -29.07 -10.55
CA THR A 90 10.97 -30.41 -9.98
C THR A 90 11.58 -31.32 -11.03
N LEU A 91 12.69 -31.98 -10.70
CA LEU A 91 13.33 -32.97 -11.56
C LEU A 91 12.90 -34.36 -11.12
N THR A 92 12.38 -35.16 -12.05
CA THR A 92 12.02 -36.56 -11.81
C THR A 92 12.67 -37.43 -12.87
N GLU A 93 13.35 -38.49 -12.44
CA GLU A 93 13.94 -39.48 -13.35
C GLU A 93 12.87 -40.48 -13.77
N VAL A 94 12.56 -40.52 -15.06
CA VAL A 94 11.55 -41.40 -15.66
C VAL A 94 12.23 -42.14 -16.80
N GLU A 95 12.23 -43.47 -16.73
CA GLU A 95 12.72 -44.36 -17.80
C GLU A 95 14.15 -44.05 -18.32
N GLY A 96 15.04 -43.58 -17.44
CA GLY A 96 16.45 -43.33 -17.77
C GLY A 96 16.74 -41.95 -18.38
N HIS A 97 15.77 -41.04 -18.41
CA HIS A 97 15.99 -39.62 -18.67
C HIS A 97 15.40 -38.73 -17.56
N VAL A 98 15.96 -37.54 -17.41
CA VAL A 98 15.51 -36.56 -16.41
C VAL A 98 14.42 -35.68 -17.03
N GLU A 99 13.21 -35.74 -16.49
CA GLU A 99 12.13 -34.84 -16.84
C GLU A 99 12.08 -33.66 -15.87
N SER A 100 11.95 -32.44 -16.40
CA SER A 100 11.78 -31.22 -15.61
C SER A 100 10.34 -30.72 -15.68
N LYS A 101 9.66 -30.63 -14.55
CA LYS A 101 8.32 -30.03 -14.46
C LYS A 101 8.43 -28.65 -13.80
N TRP A 102 8.05 -27.61 -14.53
CA TRP A 102 7.94 -26.26 -13.99
C TRP A 102 6.68 -26.14 -13.13
N ALA A 103 6.84 -25.63 -11.90
CA ALA A 103 5.73 -25.31 -11.01
C ALA A 103 5.80 -23.81 -10.67
N PRO A 104 4.79 -23.00 -11.06
CA PRO A 104 4.78 -21.59 -10.73
C PRO A 104 4.74 -21.41 -9.21
N ARG A 105 5.56 -20.49 -8.68
CA ARG A 105 5.46 -20.11 -7.26
C ARG A 105 4.04 -19.62 -7.00
N THR A 106 3.31 -20.30 -6.10
CA THR A 106 2.14 -19.68 -5.45
C THR A 106 2.59 -18.35 -4.86
N TYR A 107 1.89 -17.26 -5.20
CA TYR A 107 2.18 -15.82 -5.01
C TYR A 107 2.65 -15.40 -3.60
N ALA A 108 3.75 -15.97 -3.14
CA ALA A 108 4.39 -15.73 -1.87
C ALA A 108 5.51 -14.71 -2.07
N ILE A 109 5.13 -13.45 -1.86
CA ILE A 109 5.86 -12.41 -1.15
C ILE A 109 7.39 -12.43 -1.39
N GLN A 110 7.85 -11.72 -2.42
CA GLN A 110 9.15 -11.05 -2.35
C GLN A 110 8.94 -9.64 -1.81
N THR A 111 9.02 -9.50 -0.49
CA THR A 111 9.33 -8.23 0.19
C THR A 111 10.84 -8.03 0.21
N ASP A 112 11.46 -8.06 -0.97
CA ASP A 112 12.78 -7.45 -1.08
C ASP A 112 12.54 -5.96 -1.25
N LEU A 113 13.21 -5.14 -0.43
CA LEU A 113 13.01 -3.70 -0.26
C LEU A 113 13.20 -2.86 -1.55
N ALA A 114 13.43 -3.53 -2.69
CA ALA A 114 13.72 -2.98 -4.00
C ALA A 114 12.57 -3.08 -5.03
N GLY A 115 11.31 -3.07 -4.57
CA GLY A 115 10.14 -2.81 -5.45
C GLY A 115 9.53 -4.03 -6.14
N GLY A 116 9.19 -5.08 -5.39
CA GLY A 116 8.33 -6.15 -5.88
C GLY A 116 6.84 -5.75 -5.88
N ILE A 117 6.05 -6.34 -6.78
CA ILE A 117 4.58 -6.20 -6.81
C ILE A 117 4.02 -6.70 -5.46
N THR A 118 3.37 -5.82 -4.70
CA THR A 118 2.92 -6.09 -3.32
C THR A 118 1.55 -6.80 -3.31
N GLY A 119 1.13 -7.46 -2.21
CA GLY A 119 -0.04 -8.36 -2.19
C GLY A 119 -1.31 -7.89 -2.93
N ALA A 120 -1.87 -6.72 -2.62
CA ALA A 120 -3.03 -6.21 -3.37
C ALA A 120 -2.70 -5.78 -4.79
N GLN A 121 -1.51 -5.24 -5.02
CA GLN A 121 -1.05 -4.93 -6.36
C GLN A 121 -0.96 -6.20 -7.22
N ALA A 122 -0.43 -7.29 -6.67
CA ALA A 122 -0.28 -8.57 -7.34
C ALA A 122 -1.64 -9.17 -7.69
N SER A 123 -2.60 -9.07 -6.75
CA SER A 123 -3.98 -9.49 -6.98
C SER A 123 -4.64 -8.70 -8.11
N VAL A 124 -4.53 -7.37 -8.11
CA VAL A 124 -5.19 -6.53 -9.14
C VAL A 124 -4.46 -6.64 -10.48
N TYR A 125 -3.13 -6.74 -10.48
CA TYR A 125 -2.33 -6.96 -11.67
C TYR A 125 -2.61 -8.32 -12.32
N ALA A 126 -2.69 -9.40 -11.54
CA ALA A 126 -3.01 -10.73 -12.07
C ALA A 126 -4.37 -10.75 -12.76
N ARG A 127 -5.40 -10.15 -12.11
CA ARG A 127 -6.73 -9.97 -12.73
C ARG A 127 -6.66 -9.09 -13.97
N GLY A 128 -5.90 -8.00 -13.92
CA GLY A 128 -5.73 -7.11 -15.06
C GLY A 128 -5.08 -7.80 -16.25
N LYS A 129 -4.05 -8.61 -16.00
CA LYS A 129 -3.40 -9.41 -17.03
C LYS A 129 -4.33 -10.45 -17.62
N GLU A 130 -5.06 -11.19 -16.80
CA GLU A 130 -6.05 -12.16 -17.28
C GLU A 130 -7.14 -11.48 -18.13
N ALA A 131 -7.70 -10.37 -17.65
CA ALA A 131 -8.69 -9.59 -18.38
C ALA A 131 -8.14 -9.07 -19.72
N LEU A 132 -6.88 -8.60 -19.75
CA LEU A 132 -6.22 -8.18 -20.97
C LEU A 132 -6.07 -9.34 -21.95
N ASP A 133 -5.50 -10.45 -21.49
CA ASP A 133 -5.20 -11.62 -22.32
C ASP A 133 -6.50 -12.22 -22.92
N GLN A 134 -7.61 -12.21 -22.17
CA GLN A 134 -8.92 -12.66 -22.66
C GLN A 134 -9.63 -11.64 -23.57
N SER A 135 -9.48 -10.34 -23.31
CA SER A 135 -10.14 -9.31 -24.12
C SER A 135 -9.46 -9.05 -25.46
N MET A 136 -8.15 -9.29 -25.61
CA MET A 136 -7.45 -9.00 -26.88
C MET A 136 -7.97 -9.80 -28.07
N PRO A 137 -8.15 -11.14 -27.99
CA PRO A 137 -8.74 -11.90 -29.08
C PRO A 137 -10.18 -11.49 -29.38
N LEU A 138 -10.97 -11.17 -28.35
CA LEU A 138 -12.35 -10.71 -28.51
C LEU A 138 -12.39 -9.37 -29.26
N LEU A 139 -11.57 -8.41 -28.83
CA LEU A 139 -11.43 -7.11 -29.47
C LEU A 139 -11.02 -7.27 -30.93
N ASP A 140 -9.94 -8.01 -31.19
CA ASP A 140 -9.43 -8.22 -32.55
C ASP A 140 -10.50 -8.89 -33.44
N GLY A 141 -11.32 -9.79 -32.89
CA GLY A 141 -12.41 -10.49 -33.57
C GLY A 141 -13.71 -9.70 -33.82
N LEU A 142 -13.89 -8.53 -33.21
CA LEU A 142 -15.10 -7.71 -33.45
C LEU A 142 -15.15 -7.19 -34.89
N TYR A 143 -16.32 -7.29 -35.52
CA TYR A 143 -16.59 -6.73 -36.86
C TYR A 143 -17.81 -5.80 -36.84
N THR A 144 -17.96 -4.96 -37.87
CA THR A 144 -19.06 -3.99 -37.94
C THR A 144 -20.37 -4.68 -38.33
N LEU A 145 -21.45 -4.36 -37.61
CA LEU A 145 -22.83 -4.70 -37.98
C LEU A 145 -23.53 -3.54 -38.67
N ASP A 146 -23.15 -2.30 -38.32
CA ASP A 146 -23.64 -1.10 -38.98
C ASP A 146 -23.04 -1.00 -40.40
N PRO A 147 -23.87 -1.00 -41.46
CA PRO A 147 -23.41 -0.88 -42.84
C PRO A 147 -22.88 0.51 -43.21
N GLU A 148 -23.17 1.54 -42.40
CA GLU A 148 -22.69 2.92 -42.61
C GLU A 148 -21.38 3.21 -41.85
N ALA A 149 -20.88 2.26 -41.06
CA ALA A 149 -19.68 2.43 -40.27
C ALA A 149 -18.41 2.62 -41.13
N ASP A 150 -17.62 3.64 -40.80
CA ASP A 150 -16.32 3.87 -41.43
C ASP A 150 -15.29 2.86 -40.92
N THR A 151 -14.72 2.08 -41.85
CA THR A 151 -13.68 1.09 -41.55
C THR A 151 -12.40 1.70 -40.97
N GLU A 152 -12.05 2.95 -41.33
CA GLU A 152 -10.87 3.63 -40.78
C GLU A 152 -11.10 3.99 -39.31
N ASP A 153 -12.29 4.50 -38.97
CA ASP A 153 -12.68 4.81 -37.60
C ASP A 153 -12.75 3.57 -36.72
N VAL A 154 -13.29 2.46 -37.26
CA VAL A 154 -13.30 1.16 -36.56
C VAL A 154 -11.89 0.70 -36.22
N VAL A 155 -10.97 0.73 -37.19
CA VAL A 155 -9.57 0.31 -36.97
C VAL A 155 -8.89 1.22 -35.94
N ALA A 156 -9.11 2.54 -36.05
CA ALA A 156 -8.56 3.52 -35.12
C ALA A 156 -9.07 3.30 -33.68
N LEU A 157 -10.38 3.13 -33.50
CA LEU A 157 -11.00 2.91 -32.18
C LEU A 157 -10.53 1.61 -31.54
N LYS A 158 -10.45 0.50 -32.31
CA LYS A 158 -9.91 -0.78 -31.81
C LYS A 158 -8.46 -0.62 -31.36
N ALA A 159 -7.63 0.10 -32.12
CA ALA A 159 -6.24 0.37 -31.75
C ALA A 159 -6.13 1.22 -30.47
N VAL A 160 -7.00 2.23 -30.30
CA VAL A 160 -7.04 3.08 -29.11
C VAL A 160 -7.45 2.26 -27.88
N VAL A 161 -8.51 1.46 -27.95
CA VAL A 161 -8.94 0.59 -26.84
C VAL A 161 -7.83 -0.39 -26.45
N LYS A 162 -7.19 -1.02 -27.44
CA LYS A 162 -6.05 -1.94 -27.25
C LYS A 162 -4.90 -1.27 -26.51
N SER A 163 -4.52 -0.07 -26.94
CA SER A 163 -3.45 0.72 -26.31
C SER A 163 -3.82 1.12 -24.88
N GLN A 164 -5.01 1.68 -24.66
CA GLN A 164 -5.46 2.12 -23.34
C GLN A 164 -5.54 0.98 -22.33
N PHE A 165 -6.06 -0.18 -22.75
CA PHE A 165 -6.14 -1.34 -21.86
C PHE A 165 -4.76 -1.93 -21.56
N THR A 166 -3.86 -1.97 -22.54
CA THR A 166 -2.48 -2.41 -22.33
C THR A 166 -1.74 -1.50 -21.35
N GLU A 167 -1.84 -0.18 -21.53
CA GLU A 167 -1.22 0.79 -20.63
C GLU A 167 -1.82 0.74 -19.23
N LEU A 168 -3.14 0.55 -19.10
CA LEU A 168 -3.80 0.33 -17.81
C LEU A 168 -3.15 -0.84 -17.04
N VAL A 169 -2.95 -1.97 -17.69
CA VAL A 169 -2.35 -3.16 -17.05
C VAL A 169 -0.86 -2.96 -16.76
N ASN A 170 -0.13 -2.24 -17.62
CA ASN A 170 1.26 -1.85 -17.34
C ASN A 170 1.38 -0.95 -16.11
N GLU A 171 0.45 -0.01 -15.91
CA GLU A 171 0.42 0.83 -14.71
C GLU A 171 0.13 0.02 -13.44
N LEU A 172 -0.71 -1.01 -13.52
CA LEU A 172 -0.93 -1.94 -12.40
C LEU A 172 0.34 -2.73 -12.05
N ALA A 173 1.21 -2.99 -13.02
CA ALA A 173 2.48 -3.69 -12.86
C ALA A 173 3.63 -2.80 -12.32
N PHE A 174 3.40 -1.50 -12.12
CA PHE A 174 4.48 -0.56 -11.81
C PHE A 174 5.18 -0.91 -10.48
N LEU A 175 6.51 -1.06 -10.51
CA LEU A 175 7.30 -1.63 -9.40
C LEU A 175 7.19 -0.85 -8.07
N SER A 176 6.88 0.44 -8.13
CA SER A 176 6.68 1.27 -6.92
C SER A 176 5.23 1.32 -6.44
N GLY A 177 4.38 0.42 -6.93
CA GLY A 177 2.94 0.46 -6.75
C GLY A 177 2.22 1.21 -7.89
N PRO A 178 0.93 0.93 -8.13
CA PRO A 178 0.20 1.56 -9.22
C PRO A 178 0.08 3.07 -9.01
N ARG A 179 0.32 3.84 -10.07
CA ARG A 179 0.09 5.28 -10.05
C ARG A 179 -1.42 5.54 -10.12
N ILE A 180 -2.04 5.76 -8.95
CA ILE A 180 -3.50 5.89 -8.80
C ILE A 180 -4.10 6.83 -9.84
N ALA A 181 -3.52 8.03 -10.04
CA ALA A 181 -4.02 9.00 -11.00
C ALA A 181 -4.01 8.47 -12.46
N ARG A 182 -2.96 7.73 -12.85
CA ARG A 182 -2.81 7.16 -14.20
C ARG A 182 -3.79 6.02 -14.42
N VAL A 183 -3.90 5.11 -13.44
CA VAL A 183 -4.88 4.01 -13.48
C VAL A 183 -6.31 4.57 -13.60
N ASN A 184 -6.66 5.57 -12.79
CA ASN A 184 -7.96 6.24 -12.85
C ASN A 184 -8.20 6.94 -14.18
N GLN A 185 -7.17 7.53 -14.77
CA GLN A 185 -7.25 8.16 -16.08
C GLN A 185 -7.59 7.14 -17.16
N TYR A 186 -6.92 5.98 -17.19
CA TYR A 186 -7.22 4.95 -18.20
C TYR A 186 -8.63 4.37 -18.05
N PHE A 187 -9.09 4.14 -16.82
CA PHE A 187 -10.49 3.75 -16.61
C PHE A 187 -11.48 4.83 -17.04
N SER A 188 -11.18 6.10 -16.75
CA SER A 188 -12.01 7.23 -17.24
C SER A 188 -12.06 7.23 -18.77
N LEU A 189 -10.93 7.09 -19.46
CA LEU A 189 -10.88 7.09 -20.93
C LEU A 189 -11.65 5.91 -21.54
N LEU A 190 -11.56 4.73 -20.94
CA LEU A 190 -12.21 3.52 -21.43
C LEU A 190 -13.72 3.51 -21.19
N LEU A 191 -14.19 4.04 -20.06
CA LEU A 191 -15.55 3.81 -19.54
C LEU A 191 -16.42 5.06 -19.43
N ILE A 192 -15.82 6.25 -19.38
CA ILE A 192 -16.52 7.52 -19.16
C ILE A 192 -16.44 8.37 -20.41
N ASP A 193 -17.60 8.84 -20.88
CA ASP A 193 -17.68 9.80 -21.97
C ASP A 193 -16.91 11.08 -21.62
N ALA A 194 -16.09 11.56 -22.55
CA ALA A 194 -15.31 12.78 -22.41
C ALA A 194 -16.17 14.02 -22.10
N ASN A 195 -17.44 14.01 -22.51
CA ASN A 195 -18.39 15.09 -22.24
C ASN A 195 -19.16 14.91 -20.92
N SER A 196 -18.96 13.78 -20.23
CA SER A 196 -19.61 13.50 -18.96
C SER A 196 -18.95 14.25 -17.80
N THR A 197 -19.75 14.62 -16.81
CA THR A 197 -19.26 15.15 -15.53
C THR A 197 -18.94 14.04 -14.52
N ALA A 198 -19.19 12.77 -14.88
CA ALA A 198 -18.86 11.61 -14.06
C ALA A 198 -17.35 11.52 -13.84
N LYS A 199 -16.96 11.03 -12.66
CA LYS A 199 -15.56 10.86 -12.26
C LYS A 199 -15.29 9.42 -11.91
N PHE A 200 -14.07 8.98 -12.19
CA PHE A 200 -13.54 7.70 -11.75
C PHE A 200 -12.40 7.88 -10.75
N PRO A 201 -12.40 7.16 -9.61
CA PRO A 201 -13.51 6.36 -9.09
C PRO A 201 -14.73 7.25 -8.73
N PRO A 202 -15.95 6.70 -8.66
CA PRO A 202 -17.13 7.44 -8.24
C PRO A 202 -16.94 8.05 -6.84
N ALA A 203 -17.36 9.32 -6.67
CA ALA A 203 -17.31 9.96 -5.37
C ALA A 203 -18.30 9.32 -4.39
N LEU A 204 -18.07 9.46 -3.09
CA LEU A 204 -19.00 8.96 -2.08
C LEU A 204 -20.38 9.61 -2.26
N GLY A 205 -21.42 8.78 -2.43
CA GLY A 205 -22.79 9.24 -2.70
C GLY A 205 -23.11 9.55 -4.17
N ALA A 206 -22.13 9.41 -5.08
CA ALA A 206 -22.39 9.41 -6.52
C ALA A 206 -22.99 8.06 -6.96
N PRO A 207 -23.65 8.01 -8.13
CA PRO A 207 -24.10 6.75 -8.72
C PRO A 207 -22.94 5.75 -8.85
N PRO A 208 -23.21 4.43 -8.71
CA PRO A 208 -22.19 3.40 -8.91
C PRO A 208 -21.66 3.43 -10.35
N LEU A 209 -20.51 2.79 -10.56
CA LEU A 209 -19.94 2.61 -11.89
C LEU A 209 -20.98 1.95 -12.81
N VAL A 210 -21.16 2.50 -14.01
CA VAL A 210 -22.00 1.89 -15.04
C VAL A 210 -21.33 0.61 -15.52
N VAL A 211 -22.02 -0.52 -15.38
CA VAL A 211 -21.54 -1.84 -15.80
C VAL A 211 -22.36 -2.42 -16.96
N ASP A 212 -23.46 -1.75 -17.33
CA ASP A 212 -24.28 -2.16 -18.46
C ASP A 212 -23.55 -1.82 -19.78
N PRO A 213 -23.23 -2.82 -20.63
CA PRO A 213 -22.56 -2.61 -21.92
C PRO A 213 -23.22 -1.57 -22.82
N ASP A 214 -24.56 -1.45 -22.80
CA ASP A 214 -25.31 -0.49 -23.61
C ASP A 214 -25.22 0.96 -23.09
N GLN A 215 -24.80 1.13 -21.85
CA GLN A 215 -24.71 2.44 -21.21
C GLN A 215 -23.25 2.87 -20.96
N LEU A 216 -22.29 2.05 -21.38
CA LEU A 216 -20.87 2.42 -21.32
C LEU A 216 -20.61 3.63 -22.22
N GLY A 217 -19.83 4.57 -21.69
CA GLY A 217 -19.27 5.68 -22.46
C GLY A 217 -17.81 5.44 -22.79
N GLY A 218 -17.05 6.51 -22.98
CA GLY A 218 -15.62 6.45 -23.27
C GLY A 218 -15.32 5.77 -24.60
N THR A 219 -14.09 5.30 -24.75
CA THR A 219 -13.67 4.64 -26.00
C THR A 219 -14.36 3.30 -26.23
N LEU A 220 -14.79 2.59 -25.18
CA LEU A 220 -15.58 1.36 -25.34
C LEU A 220 -17.01 1.63 -25.79
N GLY A 221 -17.66 2.67 -25.25
CA GLY A 221 -18.98 3.11 -25.71
C GLY A 221 -18.93 3.56 -27.17
N ASN A 222 -17.94 4.39 -27.53
CA ASN A 222 -17.76 4.81 -28.92
C ASN A 222 -17.53 3.63 -29.87
N LEU A 223 -16.75 2.63 -29.45
CA LEU A 223 -16.53 1.42 -30.23
C LEU A 223 -17.83 0.61 -30.43
N ARG A 224 -18.67 0.50 -29.39
CA ARG A 224 -20.00 -0.12 -29.48
C ARG A 224 -20.86 0.56 -30.53
N ASP A 225 -20.95 1.88 -30.43
CA ASP A 225 -21.84 2.70 -31.26
C ASP A 225 -21.42 2.63 -32.73
N VAL A 226 -20.13 2.78 -33.01
CA VAL A 226 -19.60 2.71 -34.40
C VAL A 226 -19.74 1.30 -34.98
N LEU A 227 -19.63 0.23 -34.19
CA LEU A 227 -19.80 -1.13 -34.68
C LEU A 227 -21.27 -1.57 -34.78
N GLY A 228 -22.22 -0.79 -34.27
CA GLY A 228 -23.64 -1.16 -34.21
C GLY A 228 -23.94 -2.28 -33.20
N LEU A 229 -23.20 -2.36 -32.09
CA LEU A 229 -23.27 -3.46 -31.11
C LEU A 229 -24.18 -3.16 -29.91
N ASN A 230 -25.34 -2.55 -30.14
CA ASN A 230 -26.32 -2.26 -29.09
C ASN A 230 -27.22 -3.48 -28.80
N PHE A 231 -27.36 -3.84 -27.53
CA PHE A 231 -28.16 -5.00 -27.09
C PHE A 231 -29.64 -4.69 -26.94
N THR A 232 -30.00 -3.42 -26.73
CA THR A 232 -31.38 -2.98 -26.52
C THR A 232 -32.15 -2.88 -27.83
N ASP A 233 -31.59 -2.22 -28.84
CA ASP A 233 -32.27 -2.01 -30.12
C ASP A 233 -32.03 -3.18 -31.09
N GLN A 234 -30.84 -3.80 -31.07
CA GLN A 234 -30.43 -4.93 -31.93
C GLN A 234 -30.70 -4.72 -33.44
N ASP A 235 -30.79 -3.48 -33.90
CA ASP A 235 -31.26 -3.12 -35.24
C ASP A 235 -30.47 -3.76 -36.40
N PHE A 236 -29.22 -4.16 -36.15
CA PHE A 236 -28.32 -4.74 -37.16
C PHE A 236 -28.08 -6.25 -37.02
N VAL A 237 -28.65 -6.91 -36.00
CA VAL A 237 -28.42 -8.34 -35.73
C VAL A 237 -29.35 -9.18 -36.60
N ASN A 238 -28.79 -9.93 -37.57
CA ASN A 238 -29.58 -10.74 -38.50
C ASN A 238 -29.18 -12.22 -38.55
N SER A 239 -28.02 -12.58 -37.99
CA SER A 239 -27.49 -13.93 -37.98
C SER A 239 -26.96 -14.36 -36.61
N VAL A 240 -26.77 -15.67 -36.44
CA VAL A 240 -26.08 -16.24 -35.25
C VAL A 240 -24.66 -15.69 -35.10
N GLY A 241 -23.99 -15.36 -36.23
CA GLY A 241 -22.68 -14.72 -36.19
C GLY A 241 -22.75 -13.33 -35.56
N ASP A 242 -23.79 -12.57 -35.86
CA ASP A 242 -23.98 -11.22 -35.33
C ASP A 242 -24.32 -11.24 -33.84
N GLU A 243 -25.13 -12.20 -33.40
CA GLU A 243 -25.35 -12.47 -31.96
C GLU A 243 -24.06 -12.86 -31.24
N GLN A 244 -23.19 -13.67 -31.87
CA GLN A 244 -21.89 -14.02 -31.32
C GLN A 244 -20.97 -12.78 -31.23
N ASN A 245 -21.00 -11.90 -32.23
CA ASN A 245 -20.21 -10.66 -32.24
C ASN A 245 -20.67 -9.70 -31.12
N LEU A 246 -21.98 -9.55 -30.96
CA LEU A 246 -22.59 -8.80 -29.85
C LEU A 246 -22.17 -9.41 -28.49
N SER A 247 -22.24 -10.74 -28.36
CA SER A 247 -21.80 -11.46 -27.16
C SER A 247 -20.31 -11.25 -26.86
N ASN A 248 -19.44 -11.24 -27.87
CA ASN A 248 -18.01 -10.98 -27.70
C ASN A 248 -17.75 -9.58 -27.13
N PHE A 249 -18.48 -8.57 -27.61
CA PHE A 249 -18.38 -7.21 -27.05
C PHE A 249 -18.90 -7.17 -25.60
N ARG A 250 -19.98 -7.88 -25.28
CA ARG A 250 -20.47 -8.00 -23.89
C ARG A 250 -19.38 -8.49 -22.94
N ILE A 251 -18.71 -9.57 -23.33
CA ILE A 251 -17.66 -10.21 -22.53
C ILE A 251 -16.48 -9.25 -22.36
N LEU A 252 -16.08 -8.57 -23.43
CA LEU A 252 -15.03 -7.56 -23.38
C LEU A 252 -15.37 -6.41 -22.42
N ALA A 253 -16.59 -5.88 -22.48
CA ALA A 253 -17.09 -4.83 -21.60
C ALA A 253 -17.10 -5.29 -20.12
N ASP A 254 -17.52 -6.54 -19.86
CA ASP A 254 -17.53 -7.13 -18.52
C ASP A 254 -16.11 -7.30 -17.94
N TYR A 255 -15.12 -7.72 -18.75
CA TYR A 255 -13.73 -7.80 -18.31
C TYR A 255 -13.19 -6.43 -17.85
N VAL A 256 -13.47 -5.35 -18.58
CA VAL A 256 -12.97 -4.01 -18.23
C VAL A 256 -13.72 -3.44 -17.02
N THR A 257 -15.04 -3.58 -16.97
CA THR A 257 -15.86 -3.05 -15.85
C THR A 257 -15.65 -3.83 -14.55
N SER A 258 -15.50 -5.16 -14.61
CA SER A 258 -15.16 -5.97 -13.44
C SER A 258 -13.77 -5.66 -12.90
N LEU A 259 -12.79 -5.41 -13.78
CA LEU A 259 -11.46 -4.94 -13.36
C LEU A 259 -11.54 -3.55 -12.73
N ALA A 260 -12.34 -2.64 -13.28
CA ALA A 260 -12.57 -1.30 -12.73
C ALA A 260 -13.19 -1.37 -11.32
N GLN A 261 -14.18 -2.24 -11.12
CA GLN A 261 -14.76 -2.47 -9.79
C GLN A 261 -13.75 -3.09 -8.81
N SER A 262 -12.93 -4.03 -9.29
CA SER A 262 -11.86 -4.61 -8.48
C SER A 262 -10.85 -3.53 -8.06
N TRP A 263 -10.50 -2.63 -8.96
CA TRP A 263 -9.65 -1.48 -8.65
C TRP A 263 -10.28 -0.56 -7.61
N ILE A 264 -11.54 -0.12 -7.80
CA ILE A 264 -12.27 0.73 -6.83
C ILE A 264 -12.21 0.14 -5.42
N ASN A 265 -12.42 -1.17 -5.28
CA ASN A 265 -12.38 -1.87 -3.99
C ASN A 265 -10.98 -1.91 -3.38
N ASN A 266 -9.93 -1.81 -4.20
CA ASN A 266 -8.54 -1.89 -3.75
C ASN A 266 -7.85 -0.52 -3.61
N VAL A 267 -8.35 0.56 -4.24
CA VAL A 267 -7.83 1.93 -4.11
C VAL A 267 -7.57 2.33 -2.65
N PRO A 268 -8.46 2.07 -1.68
CA PRO A 268 -8.23 2.47 -0.29
C PRO A 268 -6.99 1.86 0.38
N PHE A 269 -6.43 0.79 -0.20
CA PHE A 269 -5.21 0.16 0.29
C PHE A 269 -3.94 0.66 -0.40
N PHE A 270 -4.10 1.48 -1.44
CA PHE A 270 -3.02 2.14 -2.16
C PHE A 270 -2.94 3.62 -1.74
N GLY A 271 -1.74 4.19 -1.80
CA GLY A 271 -1.52 5.61 -1.51
C GLY A 271 -0.94 5.90 -0.12
N LEU A 272 -0.51 7.14 0.06
CA LEU A 272 0.20 7.62 1.25
C LEU A 272 -0.72 7.72 2.48
N ASP A 273 -2.00 8.05 2.27
CA ASP A 273 -2.99 8.28 3.32
C ASP A 273 -3.94 7.08 3.54
N ALA A 274 -3.58 5.91 3.02
CA ALA A 274 -4.41 4.71 3.17
C ALA A 274 -4.57 4.35 4.66
N PRO A 275 -5.82 4.23 5.18
CA PRO A 275 -6.06 4.01 6.62
C PRO A 275 -5.62 2.62 7.10
N LYS A 276 -5.53 1.64 6.19
CA LYS A 276 -5.02 0.28 6.44
C LYS A 276 -4.12 -0.12 5.26
N PRO A 277 -2.93 0.47 5.14
CA PRO A 277 -2.10 0.24 3.96
C PRO A 277 -1.54 -1.18 3.99
N PHE A 278 -1.33 -1.77 2.81
CA PHE A 278 -0.59 -3.04 2.75
C PHE A 278 0.84 -2.82 3.21
N PHE A 279 1.33 -3.76 4.03
CA PHE A 279 2.67 -3.68 4.60
C PHE A 279 3.74 -3.55 3.52
N GLY A 280 3.68 -4.39 2.48
CA GLY A 280 4.64 -4.34 1.37
C GLY A 280 4.69 -2.98 0.66
N THR A 281 3.54 -2.32 0.46
CA THR A 281 3.49 -1.00 -0.17
C THR A 281 4.18 0.05 0.69
N GLN A 282 3.97 -0.03 2.01
CA GLN A 282 4.63 0.89 2.95
C GLN A 282 6.14 0.63 3.05
N LEU A 283 6.60 -0.61 2.86
CA LEU A 283 8.05 -0.88 2.84
C LEU A 283 8.77 -0.18 1.70
N VAL A 284 8.17 -0.16 0.51
CA VAL A 284 8.73 0.55 -0.64
C VAL A 284 8.80 2.05 -0.39
N LEU A 285 7.74 2.62 0.20
CA LEU A 285 7.70 4.04 0.56
C LEU A 285 8.74 4.40 1.62
N LEU A 286 8.88 3.57 2.66
CA LEU A 286 9.92 3.72 3.68
C LEU A 286 11.32 3.63 3.07
N SER A 287 11.58 2.66 2.18
CA SER A 287 12.89 2.52 1.53
C SER A 287 13.25 3.74 0.70
N ARG A 288 12.30 4.29 -0.07
CA ARG A 288 12.53 5.50 -0.85
C ARG A 288 12.82 6.68 0.06
N GLN A 289 12.04 6.83 1.13
CA GLN A 289 12.22 7.93 2.07
C GLN A 289 13.55 7.82 2.84
N LEU A 290 14.01 6.61 3.14
CA LEU A 290 15.34 6.38 3.74
C LEU A 290 16.45 6.86 2.78
N SER A 291 16.35 6.60 1.48
CA SER A 291 17.29 7.15 0.50
C SER A 291 17.29 8.69 0.48
N VAL A 292 16.12 9.32 0.56
CA VAL A 292 16.00 10.78 0.64
C VAL A 292 16.63 11.32 1.91
N VAL A 293 16.43 10.66 3.07
CA VAL A 293 17.07 11.08 4.33
C VAL A 293 18.59 11.00 4.24
N ALA A 294 19.15 9.95 3.63
CA ALA A 294 20.60 9.84 3.44
C ALA A 294 21.14 11.00 2.59
N GLU A 295 20.43 11.34 1.50
CA GLU A 295 20.77 12.48 0.64
C GLU A 295 20.67 13.83 1.37
N SER A 296 19.62 14.07 2.17
CA SER A 296 19.48 15.29 2.96
C SER A 296 20.58 15.45 4.01
N VAL A 297 21.14 14.36 4.55
CA VAL A 297 22.31 14.43 5.46
C VAL A 297 23.54 14.93 4.70
N ASP A 298 23.76 14.46 3.48
CA ASP A 298 24.88 14.91 2.65
C ASP A 298 24.69 16.38 2.22
N GLU A 299 23.46 16.82 1.98
CA GLU A 299 23.14 18.24 1.78
C GLU A 299 23.50 19.08 3.02
N VAL A 300 23.16 18.62 4.23
CA VAL A 300 23.56 19.31 5.48
C VAL A 300 25.09 19.39 5.60
N ARG A 301 25.83 18.32 5.27
CA ARG A 301 27.30 18.36 5.26
C ARG A 301 27.83 19.37 4.25
N PHE A 302 27.25 19.39 3.05
CA PHE A 302 27.62 20.34 1.99
C PHE A 302 27.34 21.80 2.39
N THR A 303 26.19 22.09 2.98
CA THR A 303 25.88 23.46 3.44
C THR A 303 26.78 23.88 4.61
N LEU A 304 27.16 22.95 5.49
CA LEU A 304 28.16 23.20 6.54
C LEU A 304 29.54 23.50 5.96
N ASP A 305 29.98 22.76 4.93
CA ASP A 305 31.24 23.05 4.22
C ASP A 305 31.22 24.46 3.59
N SER A 306 30.07 24.87 3.03
CA SER A 306 29.89 26.21 2.43
C SER A 306 29.94 27.40 3.42
N VAL A 307 29.90 27.12 4.72
CA VAL A 307 30.06 28.11 5.81
C VAL A 307 31.37 27.90 6.58
N PHE A 308 32.33 27.21 5.98
CA PHE A 308 33.64 26.88 6.54
C PHE A 308 33.59 25.98 7.79
N ILE A 309 32.51 25.22 7.99
CA ILE A 309 32.42 24.17 9.01
C ILE A 309 32.74 22.84 8.33
N GLY A 310 34.04 22.63 8.09
CA GLY A 310 34.59 21.44 7.44
C GLY A 310 34.51 20.17 8.30
N PRO A 311 34.95 19.02 7.76
CA PRO A 311 34.87 17.72 8.46
C PRO A 311 35.51 17.71 9.86
N ALA A 312 36.70 18.30 10.02
CA ALA A 312 37.38 18.36 11.32
C ALA A 312 36.61 19.20 12.34
N GLU A 313 36.06 20.36 11.93
CA GLU A 313 35.26 21.22 12.80
C GLU A 313 33.98 20.51 13.22
N ARG A 314 33.31 19.78 12.31
CA ARG A 314 32.12 18.98 12.63
C ARG A 314 32.41 17.87 13.64
N GLN A 315 33.57 17.23 13.53
CA GLN A 315 34.00 16.18 14.46
C GLN A 315 34.30 16.71 15.87
N SER A 316 34.76 17.96 16.00
CA SER A 316 35.01 18.57 17.32
C SER A 316 33.82 19.37 17.86
N THR A 317 32.84 19.72 17.02
CA THR A 317 31.67 20.51 17.43
C THR A 317 30.73 19.67 18.29
N LYS A 318 30.71 19.96 19.59
CA LYS A 318 29.85 19.27 20.56
C LYS A 318 28.48 19.93 20.65
N LEU A 319 27.43 19.13 20.47
CA LEU A 319 26.04 19.51 20.65
C LEU A 319 25.59 19.14 22.06
N THR A 320 24.96 20.08 22.77
CA THR A 320 24.38 19.85 24.11
C THR A 320 22.90 20.19 24.14
N TYR A 321 22.15 19.49 24.99
CA TYR A 321 20.68 19.57 25.04
C TYR A 321 20.20 19.86 26.47
N PRO A 322 20.45 21.06 27.01
CA PRO A 322 20.21 21.37 28.43
C PRO A 322 18.73 21.29 28.83
N PHE A 323 17.81 21.41 27.87
CA PHE A 323 16.36 21.41 28.12
C PHE A 323 15.69 20.07 27.81
N VAL A 324 16.45 19.05 27.38
CA VAL A 324 15.93 17.72 27.04
C VAL A 324 16.76 16.66 27.77
N PRO A 325 16.37 16.25 29.00
CA PRO A 325 17.20 15.40 29.88
C PRO A 325 17.57 14.03 29.29
N GLU A 326 16.73 13.54 28.39
CA GLU A 326 16.87 12.26 27.68
C GLU A 326 18.00 12.31 26.63
N LEU A 327 18.31 13.51 26.10
CA LEU A 327 19.34 13.69 25.08
C LEU A 327 20.70 13.95 25.72
N LYS A 328 21.64 13.04 25.48
CA LYS A 328 23.04 13.23 25.87
C LYS A 328 23.77 14.06 24.82
N ALA A 329 24.83 14.72 25.26
CA ALA A 329 25.68 15.47 24.34
C ALA A 329 26.31 14.52 23.31
N ILE A 330 26.39 14.96 22.06
CA ILE A 330 26.91 14.21 20.92
C ILE A 330 27.71 15.16 20.02
N PHE A 331 28.70 14.68 19.29
CA PHE A 331 29.36 15.52 18.28
C PHE A 331 28.49 15.67 17.03
N LEU A 332 28.62 16.79 16.33
CA LEU A 332 27.82 17.09 15.15
C LEU A 332 28.04 16.01 14.06
N GLU A 333 29.29 15.64 13.77
CA GLU A 333 29.56 14.58 12.78
C GLU A 333 29.06 13.21 13.23
N ASP A 334 29.09 12.89 14.53
CA ASP A 334 28.57 11.62 15.05
C ASP A 334 27.06 11.53 14.87
N LEU A 335 26.32 12.62 15.10
CA LEU A 335 24.88 12.69 14.87
C LEU A 335 24.56 12.51 13.38
N LEU A 336 25.23 13.25 12.49
CA LEU A 336 25.00 13.16 11.05
C LEU A 336 25.34 11.75 10.53
N SER A 337 26.46 11.18 10.98
CA SER A 337 26.85 9.82 10.64
C SER A 337 25.85 8.78 11.14
N TRP A 338 25.31 8.95 12.35
CA TRP A 338 24.28 8.06 12.87
C TRP A 338 23.01 8.10 12.02
N ILE A 339 22.54 9.28 11.63
CA ILE A 339 21.36 9.41 10.77
C ILE A 339 21.62 8.78 9.39
N HIS A 340 22.78 9.06 8.79
CA HIS A 340 23.15 8.50 7.50
C HIS A 340 23.23 6.96 7.54
N ASN A 341 23.94 6.39 8.52
CA ASN A 341 24.09 4.93 8.65
C ASN A 341 22.75 4.25 8.96
N PHE A 342 21.90 4.90 9.77
CA PHE A 342 20.54 4.42 9.99
C PHE A 342 19.73 4.41 8.69
N ALA A 343 19.81 5.47 7.90
CA ALA A 343 19.08 5.59 6.65
C ALA A 343 19.57 4.59 5.59
N ALA A 344 20.88 4.42 5.45
CA ALA A 344 21.50 3.60 4.41
C ALA A 344 21.53 2.10 4.75
N GLU A 345 21.65 1.73 6.03
CA GLU A 345 21.97 0.35 6.42
C GLU A 345 21.04 -0.21 7.50
N GLU A 346 20.97 0.42 8.67
CA GLU A 346 20.28 -0.16 9.83
C GLU A 346 18.76 -0.18 9.64
N GLY A 347 18.18 0.93 9.18
CA GLY A 347 16.76 1.09 8.92
C GLY A 347 16.22 0.04 7.94
N PRO A 348 16.81 -0.10 6.75
CA PRO A 348 16.44 -1.16 5.80
C PRO A 348 16.48 -2.57 6.41
N ARG A 349 17.51 -2.88 7.21
CA ARG A 349 17.64 -4.19 7.88
C ARG A 349 16.58 -4.40 8.95
N LEU A 350 16.31 -3.39 9.80
CA LEU A 350 15.27 -3.45 10.83
C LEU A 350 13.88 -3.68 10.23
N ILE A 351 13.63 -3.10 9.06
CA ILE A 351 12.40 -3.31 8.31
C ILE A 351 12.31 -4.75 7.76
N THR A 352 13.40 -5.22 7.13
CA THR A 352 13.44 -6.52 6.45
C THR A 352 13.40 -7.69 7.45
N ASP A 353 14.23 -7.62 8.49
CA ASP A 353 14.39 -8.69 9.47
C ASP A 353 13.29 -8.65 10.55
N GLY A 354 12.87 -7.45 10.95
CA GLY A 354 11.93 -7.25 12.05
C GLY A 354 10.46 -7.19 11.64
N GLY A 355 10.16 -7.01 10.35
CA GLY A 355 8.79 -6.89 9.85
C GLY A 355 7.99 -5.78 10.55
N LYS A 356 6.66 -5.94 10.67
CA LYS A 356 5.80 -4.94 11.34
C LYS A 356 6.20 -4.70 12.80
N PHE A 357 6.64 -5.74 13.50
CA PHE A 357 7.06 -5.64 14.90
C PHE A 357 8.33 -4.78 15.03
N GLY A 358 9.34 -5.02 14.20
CA GLY A 358 10.58 -4.24 14.17
C GLY A 358 10.34 -2.79 13.78
N VAL A 359 9.42 -2.55 12.83
CA VAL A 359 9.04 -1.18 12.45
C VAL A 359 8.43 -0.41 13.63
N GLN A 360 7.47 -1.02 14.33
CA GLN A 360 6.78 -0.37 15.44
C GLN A 360 7.68 -0.18 16.66
N ASN A 361 8.43 -1.22 17.04
CA ASN A 361 9.09 -1.28 18.35
C ASN A 361 10.57 -0.88 18.32
N THR A 362 11.20 -0.82 17.15
CA THR A 362 12.63 -0.49 17.03
C THR A 362 12.87 0.66 16.06
N PHE A 363 12.43 0.52 14.81
CA PHE A 363 12.65 1.54 13.76
C PHE A 363 12.03 2.89 14.16
N THR A 364 10.74 2.93 14.49
CA THR A 364 10.03 4.19 14.79
C THR A 364 10.60 4.91 16.01
N PRO A 365 10.90 4.23 17.14
CA PRO A 365 11.60 4.85 18.26
C PRO A 365 12.96 5.45 17.89
N VAL A 366 13.78 4.77 17.08
CA VAL A 366 15.08 5.30 16.65
C VAL A 366 14.91 6.56 15.79
N VAL A 367 14.01 6.54 14.80
CA VAL A 367 13.74 7.74 13.97
C VAL A 367 13.25 8.92 14.83
N ARG A 368 12.39 8.68 15.82
CA ARG A 368 11.95 9.73 16.76
C ARG A 368 13.09 10.28 17.59
N GLN A 369 14.02 9.43 18.02
CA GLN A 369 15.19 9.87 18.74
C GLN A 369 16.09 10.74 17.85
N LEU A 370 16.39 10.30 16.63
CA LEU A 370 17.16 11.08 15.65
C LEU A 370 16.51 12.43 15.36
N LEU A 371 15.20 12.45 15.13
CA LEU A 371 14.42 13.67 14.95
C LEU A 371 14.55 14.61 16.17
N SER A 372 14.46 14.07 17.38
CA SER A 372 14.56 14.85 18.61
C SER A 372 15.93 15.53 18.77
N PHE A 373 17.02 14.91 18.30
CA PHE A 373 18.34 15.53 18.30
C PHE A 373 18.40 16.76 17.38
N ILE A 374 17.78 16.70 16.20
CA ILE A 374 17.83 17.80 15.23
C ILE A 374 16.85 18.93 15.61
N VAL A 375 15.61 18.60 15.96
CA VAL A 375 14.60 19.62 16.32
C VAL A 375 15.01 20.45 17.54
N ASN A 376 15.80 19.87 18.44
CA ASN A 376 16.31 20.55 19.63
C ASN A 376 17.70 21.18 19.44
N LEU A 377 18.21 21.27 18.19
CA LEU A 377 19.40 22.05 17.92
C LEU A 377 19.17 23.53 18.30
N PRO A 378 20.16 24.20 18.90
CA PRO A 378 20.01 25.59 19.29
C PRO A 378 19.74 26.44 18.05
N SER A 379 18.79 27.39 18.12
CA SER A 379 18.43 28.31 17.04
C SER A 379 19.26 29.61 17.02
N SER A 380 19.96 29.89 18.12
CA SER A 380 20.86 31.03 18.28
C SER A 380 22.08 30.66 19.13
N PRO A 381 23.19 31.41 19.05
CA PRO A 381 24.37 31.18 19.88
C PRO A 381 24.02 31.23 21.37
N SER A 382 24.56 30.30 22.16
CA SER A 382 24.36 30.29 23.60
C SER A 382 25.62 29.84 24.33
N VAL A 383 25.76 30.23 25.60
CA VAL A 383 26.89 29.79 26.44
C VAL A 383 26.93 28.27 26.59
N ALA A 384 25.76 27.62 26.59
CA ALA A 384 25.65 26.16 26.68
C ALA A 384 26.07 25.44 25.38
N ASN A 385 25.93 26.11 24.23
CA ASN A 385 26.30 25.59 22.91
C ASN A 385 27.06 26.68 22.13
N PRO A 386 28.39 26.79 22.32
CA PRO A 386 29.23 27.75 21.60
C PRO A 386 29.49 27.25 20.17
N LEU A 387 28.44 27.09 19.37
CA LEU A 387 28.56 26.65 17.99
C LEU A 387 29.16 27.77 17.11
N PRO A 388 29.91 27.42 16.05
CA PRO A 388 30.45 28.41 15.12
C PRO A 388 29.35 29.27 14.49
N ALA A 389 29.66 30.54 14.19
CA ALA A 389 28.70 31.47 13.59
C ALA A 389 28.08 30.94 12.29
N GLY A 390 28.85 30.20 11.49
CA GLY A 390 28.40 29.55 10.26
C GLY A 390 27.23 28.58 10.46
N PHE A 391 27.11 27.95 11.64
CA PHE A 391 26.02 27.02 11.96
C PHE A 391 24.65 27.71 11.98
N PHE A 392 24.64 29.02 12.25
CA PHE A 392 23.44 29.85 12.29
C PHE A 392 23.13 30.49 10.93
N ALA A 393 23.91 30.20 9.88
CA ALA A 393 23.65 30.73 8.56
C ALA A 393 22.30 30.22 8.01
N PRO A 394 21.53 31.06 7.30
CA PRO A 394 20.22 30.68 6.76
C PRO A 394 20.22 29.39 5.94
N ARG A 395 21.26 29.17 5.12
CA ARG A 395 21.38 27.95 4.30
C ARG A 395 21.54 26.66 5.12
N VAL A 396 22.33 26.69 6.18
CA VAL A 396 22.49 25.55 7.10
C VAL A 396 21.18 25.27 7.82
N ARG A 397 20.45 26.33 8.21
CA ARG A 397 19.13 26.20 8.82
C ARG A 397 18.12 25.55 7.89
N LEU A 398 18.06 25.98 6.63
CA LEU A 398 17.15 25.41 5.65
C LEU A 398 17.45 23.92 5.38
N SER A 399 18.72 23.53 5.26
CA SER A 399 19.06 22.11 5.08
C SER A 399 18.75 21.28 6.34
N LEU A 400 18.91 21.84 7.55
CA LEU A 400 18.52 21.16 8.79
C LEU A 400 17.00 21.03 8.90
N ASP A 401 16.26 22.06 8.52
CA ASP A 401 14.79 22.04 8.50
C ASP A 401 14.26 21.02 7.46
N ASP A 402 14.89 20.91 6.28
CA ASP A 402 14.55 19.85 5.32
C ASP A 402 14.79 18.46 5.93
N LEU A 403 15.95 18.23 6.56
CA LEU A 403 16.23 16.96 7.23
C LEU A 403 15.21 16.64 8.34
N VAL A 404 14.73 17.64 9.08
CA VAL A 404 13.62 17.50 10.02
C VAL A 404 12.35 17.01 9.30
N ASP A 405 11.97 17.63 8.19
CA ASP A 405 10.79 17.27 7.40
C ASP A 405 10.91 15.84 6.82
N GLN A 406 12.10 15.44 6.36
CA GLN A 406 12.33 14.09 5.85
C GLN A 406 12.22 13.01 6.95
N LEU A 407 12.74 13.28 8.15
CA LEU A 407 12.61 12.38 9.30
C LEU A 407 11.16 12.30 9.82
N GLN A 408 10.43 13.41 9.81
CA GLN A 408 8.99 13.41 10.13
C GLN A 408 8.17 12.61 9.11
N SER A 409 8.54 12.70 7.83
CA SER A 409 7.92 11.91 6.76
C SER A 409 8.14 10.41 6.98
N LEU A 410 9.33 9.98 7.43
CA LEU A 410 9.57 8.58 7.83
C LEU A 410 8.64 8.13 8.97
N ILE A 411 8.46 8.95 10.01
CA ILE A 411 7.57 8.62 11.13
C ILE A 411 6.12 8.50 10.66
N THR A 412 5.70 9.40 9.77
CA THR A 412 4.34 9.40 9.22
C THR A 412 4.06 8.13 8.42
N LEU A 413 5.01 7.71 7.57
CA LEU A 413 4.93 6.47 6.80
C LEU A 413 4.96 5.21 7.70
N ALA A 414 5.71 5.25 8.80
CA ALA A 414 5.81 4.13 9.73
C ALA A 414 4.59 4.02 10.68
N ALA A 415 3.90 5.12 10.98
CA ALA A 415 2.78 5.17 11.93
C ALA A 415 1.63 4.16 11.68
N PRO A 416 1.18 3.90 10.45
CA PRO A 416 0.13 2.91 10.18
C PRO A 416 0.63 1.45 10.30
N ILE A 417 1.95 1.22 10.35
CA ILE A 417 2.54 -0.11 10.46
C ILE A 417 2.52 -0.54 11.92
N LYS A 418 1.42 -1.16 12.33
CA LYS A 418 1.24 -1.70 13.68
C LYS A 418 1.18 -3.22 13.64
N HIS A 419 1.81 -3.84 14.63
CA HIS A 419 1.66 -5.24 14.97
C HIS A 419 1.08 -5.33 16.38
N GLU A 420 -0.15 -5.82 16.48
CA GLU A 420 -0.65 -6.36 17.74
C GLU A 420 -0.16 -7.81 17.81
N ILE A 421 0.77 -8.08 18.73
CA ILE A 421 0.99 -9.47 19.16
C ILE A 421 -0.27 -9.83 19.93
N THR A 422 -1.26 -10.39 19.24
CA THR A 422 -2.26 -11.21 19.91
C THR A 422 -1.48 -12.40 20.47
N SER A 423 -1.56 -12.63 21.78
CA SER A 423 -1.06 -13.87 22.37
C SER A 423 -1.50 -15.04 21.49
N GLU A 424 -0.55 -15.91 21.17
CA GLU A 424 -0.83 -17.16 20.46
C GLU A 424 -2.06 -17.81 21.11
N PRO A 425 -3.09 -18.22 20.36
CA PRO A 425 -4.17 -18.99 20.96
C PRO A 425 -3.51 -20.24 21.56
N ASP A 426 -3.52 -20.30 22.89
CA ASP A 426 -2.90 -21.38 23.65
C ASP A 426 -3.74 -22.64 23.37
N PHE A 427 -3.27 -23.46 22.43
CA PHE A 427 -3.96 -24.69 22.04
C PHE A 427 -4.10 -25.59 23.27
N GLY A 428 -5.33 -25.64 23.82
CA GLY A 428 -5.68 -26.56 24.91
C GLY A 428 -6.22 -25.94 26.19
N LEU A 429 -6.59 -24.65 26.22
CA LEU A 429 -7.34 -24.11 27.35
C LEU A 429 -8.71 -24.81 27.50
N PRO A 430 -9.19 -25.03 28.75
CA PRO A 430 -10.52 -25.56 28.99
C PRO A 430 -11.57 -24.61 28.40
N PHE A 431 -12.65 -25.18 27.85
CA PHE A 431 -13.75 -24.43 27.25
C PHE A 431 -14.16 -23.21 28.10
N GLY A 432 -14.01 -22.02 27.51
CA GLY A 432 -14.04 -20.76 28.26
C GLY A 432 -14.61 -19.61 27.44
N VAL A 433 -15.19 -18.61 28.11
CA VAL A 433 -15.56 -17.33 27.51
C VAL A 433 -14.87 -16.24 28.31
N GLU A 434 -14.01 -15.48 27.64
CA GLU A 434 -13.15 -14.47 28.27
C GLU A 434 -13.78 -13.07 28.20
N ALA A 435 -14.37 -12.71 27.06
CA ALA A 435 -14.88 -11.37 26.85
C ALA A 435 -15.96 -11.31 25.77
N VAL A 436 -16.84 -10.31 25.88
CA VAL A 436 -17.81 -9.95 24.85
C VAL A 436 -17.63 -8.49 24.49
N VAL A 437 -17.22 -8.22 23.25
CA VAL A 437 -16.81 -6.89 22.79
C VAL A 437 -17.74 -6.41 21.67
N PRO A 438 -18.33 -5.21 21.77
CA PRO A 438 -19.13 -4.66 20.69
C PRO A 438 -18.26 -4.39 19.46
N ILE A 439 -18.81 -4.61 18.27
CA ILE A 439 -18.23 -4.07 17.04
C ILE A 439 -18.61 -2.59 16.99
N PHE A 440 -17.65 -1.68 16.78
CA PHE A 440 -17.99 -0.29 16.55
C PHE A 440 -18.86 -0.18 15.29
N LEU A 441 -19.89 0.67 15.32
CA LEU A 441 -20.76 0.86 14.15
C LEU A 441 -19.97 1.22 12.87
N SER A 442 -18.78 1.79 13.03
CA SER A 442 -17.82 2.14 11.98
C SER A 442 -17.11 0.95 11.31
N ASP A 443 -17.15 -0.24 11.92
CA ASP A 443 -16.51 -1.45 11.38
C ASP A 443 -17.48 -2.33 10.57
N LEU A 444 -18.75 -1.92 10.46
CA LEU A 444 -19.76 -2.57 9.61
C LEU A 444 -19.52 -2.21 8.13
N PRO A 445 -19.65 -3.17 7.17
CA PRO A 445 -19.59 -2.86 5.75
C PRO A 445 -20.62 -1.79 5.34
N GLN A 446 -20.22 -0.86 4.46
CA GLN A 446 -21.13 0.12 3.87
C GLN A 446 -22.30 -0.59 3.17
N GLY A 447 -23.54 -0.23 3.55
CA GLY A 447 -24.77 -0.88 3.06
C GLY A 447 -25.43 -1.86 4.05
N SER A 448 -24.86 -2.05 5.25
CA SER A 448 -25.48 -2.89 6.29
C SER A 448 -26.80 -2.26 6.80
N THR A 449 -27.94 -2.88 6.48
CA THR A 449 -29.25 -2.47 7.03
C THR A 449 -29.36 -2.89 8.50
N SER A 450 -29.70 -1.96 9.40
CA SER A 450 -29.69 -2.09 10.86
C SER A 450 -30.78 -3.00 11.47
N SER A 451 -30.87 -4.26 11.03
CA SER A 451 -31.77 -5.25 11.65
C SER A 451 -31.09 -6.07 12.75
N SER A 452 -29.76 -6.00 12.87
CA SER A 452 -29.00 -6.65 13.94
C SER A 452 -27.73 -5.90 14.34
N ILE A 453 -27.31 -6.03 15.61
CA ILE A 453 -26.06 -5.51 16.17
C ILE A 453 -25.09 -6.69 16.31
N PRO A 454 -23.95 -6.70 15.61
CA PRO A 454 -22.97 -7.76 15.80
C PRO A 454 -22.07 -7.51 17.01
N VAL A 455 -21.76 -8.58 17.73
CA VAL A 455 -20.92 -8.60 18.92
C VAL A 455 -19.92 -9.75 18.80
N HIS A 456 -18.67 -9.52 19.19
CA HIS A 456 -17.65 -10.55 19.25
C HIS A 456 -17.68 -11.23 20.62
N VAL A 457 -17.80 -12.55 20.64
CA VAL A 457 -17.60 -13.37 21.84
C VAL A 457 -16.26 -14.06 21.71
N ARG A 458 -15.32 -13.70 22.59
CA ARG A 458 -13.97 -14.24 22.67
C ARG A 458 -13.88 -15.24 23.81
N GLY A 459 -13.16 -16.32 23.58
CA GLY A 459 -13.02 -17.42 24.52
C GLY A 459 -12.13 -18.49 23.93
N ASP A 460 -12.27 -19.71 24.44
CA ASP A 460 -11.45 -20.86 24.06
C ASP A 460 -12.31 -22.12 23.91
N GLY A 461 -11.91 -23.00 23.00
CA GLY A 461 -12.52 -24.31 22.82
C GLY A 461 -13.90 -24.29 22.14
N PHE A 462 -14.24 -23.28 21.35
CA PHE A 462 -15.47 -23.27 20.55
C PHE A 462 -15.43 -24.36 19.47
N GLN A 463 -16.54 -25.05 19.25
CA GLN A 463 -16.61 -26.17 18.30
C GLN A 463 -17.11 -25.77 16.90
N ALA A 464 -16.51 -26.41 15.89
CA ALA A 464 -16.72 -26.18 14.45
C ALA A 464 -18.13 -26.64 13.95
N PRO A 465 -18.57 -26.23 12.74
CA PRO A 465 -19.97 -25.93 12.44
C PRO A 465 -20.89 -27.12 12.10
N THR A 466 -20.50 -28.38 12.29
CA THR A 466 -21.45 -29.50 12.11
C THR A 466 -22.58 -29.44 13.14
N THR A 467 -22.38 -28.72 14.25
CA THR A 467 -23.44 -28.20 15.12
C THR A 467 -22.92 -26.91 15.76
N PRO A 468 -23.45 -25.72 15.41
CA PRO A 468 -22.85 -24.47 15.88
C PRO A 468 -23.01 -24.31 17.39
N ALA A 469 -21.96 -23.82 18.06
CA ALA A 469 -22.07 -23.33 19.42
C ALA A 469 -23.20 -22.28 19.51
N THR A 470 -24.00 -22.35 20.57
CA THR A 470 -25.09 -21.40 20.81
C THR A 470 -24.66 -20.37 21.84
N VAL A 471 -25.10 -19.13 21.68
CA VAL A 471 -24.87 -18.05 22.64
C VAL A 471 -26.21 -17.53 23.11
N ALA A 472 -26.37 -17.36 24.41
CA ALA A 472 -27.55 -16.77 25.04
C ALA A 472 -27.13 -15.69 26.03
N PHE A 473 -27.93 -14.63 26.12
CA PHE A 473 -27.80 -13.60 27.14
C PHE A 473 -28.87 -13.86 28.19
N VAL A 474 -28.47 -13.94 29.46
CA VAL A 474 -29.36 -14.33 30.56
C VAL A 474 -29.52 -13.17 31.52
N GLY A 475 -30.79 -12.83 31.78
CA GLY A 475 -31.20 -11.77 32.71
C GLY A 475 -32.49 -11.08 32.25
N PRO A 476 -33.08 -10.21 33.09
CA PRO A 476 -34.26 -9.45 32.73
C PRO A 476 -34.02 -8.59 31.48
N GLY A 477 -34.93 -8.66 30.51
CA GLY A 477 -34.83 -7.87 29.27
C GLY A 477 -33.64 -8.21 28.37
N ALA A 478 -33.09 -9.43 28.47
CA ALA A 478 -31.91 -9.84 27.71
C ALA A 478 -32.06 -9.72 26.18
N PRO A 479 -30.99 -9.32 25.47
CA PRO A 479 -31.00 -9.20 24.02
C PRO A 479 -31.25 -10.54 23.34
N THR A 480 -32.08 -10.53 22.28
CA THR A 480 -32.37 -11.75 21.52
C THR A 480 -31.31 -11.99 20.46
N VAL A 481 -30.73 -13.19 20.43
CA VAL A 481 -29.77 -13.60 19.40
C VAL A 481 -30.48 -13.92 18.08
N ALA A 482 -30.03 -13.29 17.00
CA ALA A 482 -30.47 -13.50 15.62
C ALA A 482 -29.66 -14.59 14.91
N GLY A 483 -28.40 -14.81 15.33
CA GLY A 483 -27.54 -15.85 14.79
C GLY A 483 -26.14 -15.83 15.42
N VAL A 484 -25.47 -16.97 15.38
CA VAL A 484 -24.09 -17.16 15.85
C VAL A 484 -23.26 -17.72 14.69
N PHE A 485 -22.10 -17.12 14.44
CA PHE A 485 -21.18 -17.52 13.39
C PHE A 485 -19.85 -17.91 14.00
N PHE A 486 -19.44 -19.16 13.78
CA PHE A 486 -18.12 -19.64 14.13
C PHE A 486 -17.05 -19.02 13.21
N ARG A 487 -16.01 -18.43 13.79
CA ARG A 487 -14.86 -17.90 13.03
C ARG A 487 -13.60 -18.72 13.30
N SER A 488 -13.39 -19.04 14.56
CA SER A 488 -12.32 -19.93 15.05
C SER A 488 -12.80 -20.55 16.36
N ASP A 489 -12.02 -21.51 16.85
CA ASP A 489 -12.13 -22.08 18.19
C ASP A 489 -12.03 -21.04 19.33
N THR A 490 -11.64 -19.81 19.01
CA THR A 490 -11.48 -18.69 19.96
C THR A 490 -12.41 -17.51 19.70
N LEU A 491 -13.18 -17.52 18.60
CA LEU A 491 -14.02 -16.39 18.21
C LEU A 491 -15.36 -16.83 17.63
N LEU A 492 -16.44 -16.35 18.27
CA LEU A 492 -17.79 -16.36 17.72
C LEU A 492 -18.23 -14.92 17.40
N ILE A 493 -18.97 -14.78 16.30
CA ILE A 493 -19.69 -13.54 15.97
C ILE A 493 -21.17 -13.76 16.24
N VAL A 494 -21.74 -12.98 17.15
CA VAL A 494 -23.15 -13.07 17.54
C VAL A 494 -23.88 -11.85 17.01
N ARG A 495 -25.01 -12.07 16.32
CA ARG A 495 -25.91 -10.99 15.89
C ARG A 495 -27.05 -10.87 16.88
N LEU A 496 -27.28 -9.69 17.44
CA LEU A 496 -28.41 -9.37 18.32
C LEU A 496 -29.51 -8.68 17.53
N LYS A 497 -30.78 -9.02 17.73
CA LYS A 497 -31.90 -8.34 17.04
C LYS A 497 -32.05 -6.90 17.55
N THR A 498 -32.18 -5.92 16.64
CA THR A 498 -32.35 -4.51 17.02
C THR A 498 -33.70 -4.21 17.69
N GLN A 499 -34.70 -5.07 17.52
CA GLN A 499 -36.00 -4.96 18.21
C GLN A 499 -35.90 -5.13 19.73
N THR A 500 -34.77 -5.60 20.27
CA THR A 500 -34.53 -5.64 21.72
C THR A 500 -34.05 -4.30 22.30
N PHE A 501 -33.80 -3.31 21.44
CA PHE A 501 -33.38 -1.95 21.80
C PHE A 501 -34.27 -0.85 21.15
N PRO A 502 -35.61 -0.84 21.38
CA PRO A 502 -36.47 0.19 20.80
C PRO A 502 -36.21 1.57 21.41
N LEU A 503 -35.76 2.54 20.61
CA LEU A 503 -35.79 3.96 20.98
C LEU A 503 -37.26 4.38 21.20
N PRO A 504 -37.66 5.00 22.35
CA PRO A 504 -36.87 5.78 23.30
C PRO A 504 -36.66 5.12 24.68
N LEU A 505 -36.80 3.79 24.80
CA LEU A 505 -36.52 3.05 26.04
C LEU A 505 -35.40 2.03 25.75
N LEU A 506 -34.15 2.48 25.69
CA LEU A 506 -33.02 1.54 25.74
C LEU A 506 -33.10 0.81 27.09
N ASN A 507 -33.26 -0.50 27.05
CA ASN A 507 -33.07 -1.34 28.23
C ASN A 507 -31.58 -1.33 28.57
N PHE A 508 -31.14 -0.35 29.37
CA PHE A 508 -29.82 -0.38 29.99
C PHE A 508 -29.78 -1.55 30.96
N GLY A 509 -28.70 -2.32 30.90
CA GLY A 509 -28.66 -3.59 31.60
C GLY A 509 -27.30 -4.24 31.51
N THR A 510 -27.08 -5.17 32.43
CA THR A 510 -25.93 -6.06 32.43
C THR A 510 -26.46 -7.48 32.44
N TRP A 511 -25.95 -8.31 31.53
CA TRP A 511 -26.41 -9.68 31.34
C TRP A 511 -25.23 -10.65 31.41
N ASP A 512 -25.53 -11.84 31.90
CA ASP A 512 -24.61 -12.96 31.82
C ASP A 512 -24.61 -13.49 30.39
N VAL A 513 -23.44 -13.88 29.88
CA VAL A 513 -23.31 -14.46 28.55
C VAL A 513 -23.00 -15.94 28.69
N VAL A 514 -23.87 -16.76 28.13
CA VAL A 514 -23.79 -18.20 28.21
C VAL A 514 -23.47 -18.76 26.83
N VAL A 515 -22.41 -19.53 26.71
CA VAL A 515 -22.03 -20.22 25.47
C VAL A 515 -22.12 -21.72 25.70
N THR A 516 -22.80 -22.41 24.79
CA THR A 516 -22.97 -23.87 24.82
C THR A 516 -22.44 -24.48 23.53
N ASN A 517 -21.48 -25.38 23.66
CA ASN A 517 -20.91 -26.14 22.54
C ASN A 517 -21.83 -27.28 22.06
N ALA A 518 -21.48 -27.89 20.93
CA ALA A 518 -22.24 -28.99 20.32
C ALA A 518 -22.30 -30.24 21.21
N ASP A 519 -21.23 -30.47 21.98
CA ASP A 519 -21.14 -31.56 22.97
C ASP A 519 -21.92 -31.30 24.27
N GLY A 520 -22.59 -30.16 24.38
CA GLY A 520 -23.38 -29.77 25.55
C GLY A 520 -22.56 -29.13 26.68
N GLN A 521 -21.24 -28.94 26.53
CA GLN A 521 -20.47 -28.15 27.49
C GLN A 521 -20.96 -26.70 27.48
N GLN A 522 -21.13 -26.13 28.66
CA GLN A 522 -21.65 -24.78 28.85
C GLN A 522 -20.74 -23.96 29.77
N VAL A 523 -20.47 -22.72 29.37
CA VAL A 523 -19.72 -21.74 30.16
C VAL A 523 -20.50 -20.44 30.24
N THR A 524 -20.44 -19.80 31.40
CA THR A 524 -21.14 -18.55 31.68
C THR A 524 -20.13 -17.47 32.07
N LEU A 525 -20.02 -16.43 31.26
CA LEU A 525 -19.36 -15.19 31.63
C LEU A 525 -20.36 -14.30 32.37
N LYS A 526 -20.21 -14.22 33.69
CA LYS A 526 -21.05 -13.37 34.53
C LYS A 526 -20.84 -11.90 34.22
N ALA A 527 -21.92 -11.13 34.12
CA ALA A 527 -21.91 -9.72 33.74
C ALA A 527 -21.10 -9.46 32.46
N GLY A 528 -21.06 -10.43 31.55
CA GLY A 528 -20.19 -10.40 30.37
C GLY A 528 -20.59 -9.37 29.32
N PHE A 529 -21.83 -8.87 29.36
CA PHE A 529 -22.32 -7.88 28.42
C PHE A 529 -23.11 -6.78 29.13
N THR A 530 -22.70 -5.53 28.90
CA THR A 530 -23.34 -4.35 29.50
C THR A 530 -23.70 -3.34 28.42
N VAL A 531 -24.92 -2.80 28.50
CA VAL A 531 -25.37 -1.66 27.71
C VAL A 531 -25.62 -0.51 28.68
N GLY A 532 -24.79 0.53 28.59
CA GLY A 532 -24.84 1.74 29.42
C GLY A 532 -25.66 2.87 28.78
N PRO A 533 -25.98 3.92 29.57
CA PRO A 533 -26.74 5.10 29.15
C PRO A 533 -26.17 5.85 27.95
#